data_AF-A0A3N5WUD3-F1
#
_entry.id   AF-A0A3N5WUD3-F1
#
_cell.length_a   1.000
_cell.length_b   1.000
_cell.length_c   1.000
_cell.angle_alpha   90.00
_cell.angle_beta   90.00
_cell.angle_gamma   90.00
#
_symmetry.space_group_name_H-M   'P 1'
#
loop_
_entity.id
_entity.type
_entity.pdbx_description
1 polymer ?
#
loop_
_entity_poly.entity_id
_entity_poly.type
_entity_poly.pdbx_seq_one_letter_code
_entity_poly.pdbx_strand_id
1 'polypeptide(L)' 'MYRNRRYGNADPYWLAARFASTCTCGKQIRKGDRIFYYPKTKAAVCETCGRQGANDLRAEQSMDRFGTDCGYDY' A
#
# COMPACT_ATOMS: atom_id res chain seq x y z
N MET A 1 20.13 17.39 12.53
CA MET A 1 18.76 16.88 12.29
C MET A 1 18.87 15.50 11.63
N TYR A 2 18.82 14.43 12.42
CA TYR A 2 18.89 13.08 11.88
C TYR A 2 17.63 12.80 11.09
N ARG A 3 17.78 12.75 9.76
CA ARG A 3 16.73 12.46 8.79
C ARG A 3 16.40 10.98 8.94
N ASN A 4 15.52 10.70 9.89
CA ASN A 4 15.03 9.37 10.22
C ASN A 4 14.26 8.85 9.00
N ARG A 5 14.99 8.24 8.05
CA ARG A 5 14.40 7.43 6.99
C ARG A 5 13.79 6.24 7.69
N ARG A 6 12.56 6.41 8.16
CA ARG A 6 11.72 5.30 8.59
C ARG A 6 11.58 4.39 7.38
N TYR A 7 12.42 3.37 7.29
CA TYR A 7 12.17 2.13 6.55
C TYR A 7 10.99 1.40 7.22
N GLY A 8 9.87 2.10 7.33
CA GLY A 8 8.71 1.76 8.14
C GLY A 8 7.42 2.26 7.48
N ASN A 9 7.45 2.53 6.17
CA ASN A 9 6.21 2.59 5.40
C ASN A 9 5.69 1.16 5.32
N ALA A 10 4.90 0.81 6.32
CA ALA A 10 4.01 -0.33 6.33
C ALA A 10 2.88 -0.17 5.28
N ASP A 11 2.93 0.90 4.49
CA ASP A 11 2.05 1.19 3.39
C ASP A 11 2.30 0.26 2.21
N PRO A 12 1.22 -0.16 1.53
CA PRO A 12 1.36 -0.99 0.35
C PRO A 12 1.92 -0.20 -0.84
N TYR A 13 2.71 -0.89 -1.67
CA TYR A 13 3.43 -0.27 -2.77
C TYR A 13 3.47 -1.15 -4.02
N TRP A 14 3.67 -0.50 -5.16
CA TRP A 14 3.81 -1.17 -6.46
C TRP A 14 5.22 -1.73 -6.64
N LEU A 15 5.32 -3.00 -7.03
CA LEU A 15 6.59 -3.65 -7.34
C LEU A 15 6.44 -4.67 -8.48
N ALA A 16 7.55 -5.07 -9.08
CA ALA A 16 7.56 -6.14 -10.07
C ALA A 16 7.73 -7.50 -9.38
N ALA A 17 6.84 -8.45 -9.68
CA ALA A 17 6.84 -9.77 -9.08
C ALA A 17 8.16 -10.50 -9.36
N ARG A 18 8.89 -10.88 -8.30
CA ARG A 18 10.14 -11.64 -8.44
C ARG A 18 9.90 -13.14 -8.63
N PHE A 19 8.77 -13.62 -8.15
CA PHE A 19 8.36 -15.02 -8.15
C PHE A 19 6.97 -15.14 -8.77
N ALA A 20 6.68 -16.31 -9.35
CA ALA A 20 5.33 -16.62 -9.78
C ALA A 20 4.46 -16.88 -8.54
N SER A 21 3.28 -16.28 -8.49
CA SER A 21 2.33 -16.45 -7.39
C SER A 21 0.90 -16.43 -7.92
N THR A 22 -0.04 -16.90 -7.11
CA THR A 22 -1.47 -16.86 -7.44
C THR A 22 -2.11 -15.72 -6.66
N CYS A 23 -2.72 -14.78 -7.37
CA CYS A 23 -3.51 -13.73 -6.74
C CYS A 23 -4.79 -14.32 -6.15
N THR A 24 -5.31 -13.71 -5.09
CA THR A 24 -6.59 -14.12 -4.45
C THR A 24 -7.79 -14.14 -5.41
N CYS A 25 -7.74 -13.37 -6.51
CA CYS A 25 -8.75 -13.39 -7.56
C CYS A 25 -8.64 -14.58 -8.54
N GLY A 26 -7.69 -15.50 -8.34
CA GLY A 26 -7.43 -16.64 -9.22
C GLY A 26 -6.50 -16.33 -10.40
N LYS A 27 -6.07 -15.07 -10.59
CA LYS A 27 -5.13 -14.72 -11.65
C LYS A 27 -3.71 -15.17 -11.30
N GLN A 28 -3.06 -15.86 -12.24
CA GLN A 28 -1.66 -16.22 -12.12
C GLN A 28 -0.77 -14.99 -12.36
N ILE A 29 0.04 -14.65 -11.37
CA ILE A 29 1.08 -13.61 -11.42
C ILE A 29 2.36 -14.29 -11.87
N ARG A 30 2.94 -13.82 -12.98
CA ARG A 30 4.22 -14.29 -13.49
C ARG A 30 5.35 -13.40 -12.99
N LYS A 31 6.57 -13.94 -13.03
CA LYS A 31 7.77 -13.14 -12.77
C LYS A 31 7.84 -11.97 -13.76
N GLY A 32 8.03 -10.76 -13.23
CA GLY A 32 8.05 -9.52 -14.00
C GLY A 32 6.71 -8.79 -14.04
N ASP A 33 5.60 -9.42 -13.64
CA ASP A 33 4.30 -8.74 -13.63
C ASP A 33 4.24 -7.65 -12.56
N ARG A 34 3.51 -6.58 -12.86
CA ARG A 34 3.27 -5.50 -11.91
C ARG A 34 2.27 -5.95 -10.86
N ILE A 35 2.69 -5.92 -9.60
CA ILE A 35 1.89 -6.31 -8.44
C ILE A 35 1.87 -5.21 -7.39
N PHE A 36 0.81 -5.23 -6.57
CA PHE A 36 0.69 -4.38 -5.41
C PHE A 36 0.97 -5.22 -4.16
N TYR A 37 1.95 -4.80 -3.37
CA TYR A 37 2.45 -5.55 -2.23
C TYR A 37 2.12 -4.85 -0.93
N TYR A 38 1.52 -5.60 0.00
CA TYR A 38 1.18 -5.14 1.35
C TYR A 38 2.21 -5.66 2.35
N PRO A 39 3.15 -4.84 2.82
CA PRO A 39 4.19 -5.30 3.74
C PRO A 39 3.63 -5.71 5.11
N LYS A 40 2.51 -5.12 5.57
CA LYS A 40 1.84 -5.47 6.84
C LYS A 40 1.34 -6.92 6.86
N THR A 41 0.64 -7.34 5.81
CA THR A 41 0.04 -8.68 5.69
C THR A 41 0.92 -9.64 4.89
N LYS A 42 2.04 -9.14 4.33
CA LYS A 42 2.90 -9.85 3.37
C LYS A 42 2.13 -10.40 2.17
N ALA A 43 1.03 -9.75 1.81
CA ALA A 43 0.17 -10.15 0.71
C ALA A 43 0.61 -9.47 -0.60
N ALA A 44 0.52 -10.21 -1.70
CA ALA A 44 0.75 -9.68 -3.05
C ALA A 44 -0.50 -9.88 -3.90
N VAL A 45 -0.94 -8.82 -4.56
CA VAL A 45 -2.11 -8.87 -5.45
C VAL A 45 -1.74 -8.41 -6.86
N CYS A 46 -2.48 -8.91 -7.85
CA CYS A 46 -2.29 -8.50 -9.25
C CYS A 46 -2.68 -7.04 -9.45
N GLU A 47 -2.27 -6.45 -10.58
CA GLU A 47 -2.52 -5.03 -10.87
C GLU A 47 -4.00 -4.63 -10.76
N THR A 48 -4.92 -5.49 -11.20
CA THR A 48 -6.36 -5.20 -11.14
C THR A 48 -6.86 -5.08 -9.71
N CYS A 49 -6.50 -6.04 -8.84
CA CYS A 49 -6.89 -6.01 -7.43
C CYS A 49 -6.13 -4.93 -6.65
N GLY A 50 -4.87 -4.68 -7.01
CA GLY A 50 -4.04 -3.66 -6.40
C GLY A 50 -4.50 -2.23 -6.68
N ARG A 51 -5.15 -1.99 -7.82
CA ARG A 51 -5.70 -0.68 -8.17
C ARG A 51 -6.73 -0.18 -7.16
N GLN A 52 -7.57 -1.08 -6.65
CA GLN A 52 -8.57 -0.73 -5.64
C GLN A 52 -7.89 -0.32 -4.33
N GLY A 53 -7.03 -1.18 -3.78
CA GLY A 53 -6.33 -0.85 -2.55
C GLY A 53 -5.33 0.32 -2.66
N ALA A 54 -4.81 0.61 -3.86
CA ALA A 54 -4.04 1.83 -4.09
C ALA A 54 -4.91 3.10 -4.04
N ASN A 55 -6.18 3.01 -4.45
CA ASN A 55 -7.12 4.11 -4.34
C ASN A 55 -7.54 4.34 -2.88
N ASP A 56 -7.80 3.26 -2.13
CA ASP A 56 -8.06 3.32 -0.69
C ASP A 56 -6.87 3.95 0.05
N LEU A 57 -5.64 3.47 -0.20
CA LEU A 57 -4.43 4.04 0.40
C LEU A 57 -4.29 5.54 0.11
N ARG A 58 -4.59 5.96 -1.13
CA ARG A 58 -4.53 7.37 -1.52
C ARG A 58 -5.57 8.20 -0.76
N ALA A 59 -6.77 7.66 -0.55
CA ALA A 59 -7.80 8.31 0.24
C ALA A 59 -7.38 8.42 1.71
N GLU A 60 -6.86 7.34 2.30
CA GLU A 60 -6.35 7.31 3.67
C GLU A 60 -5.23 8.36 3.89
N GLN A 61 -4.24 8.41 3.00
CA GLN A 61 -3.14 9.39 3.06
C GLN A 61 -3.62 10.85 2.90
N SER A 62 -4.75 11.07 2.24
CA SER A 62 -5.31 12.42 2.07
C SER A 62 -5.99 12.95 3.34
N MET A 63 -6.50 12.06 4.20
CA MET A 63 -7.20 12.43 5.44
C MET A 63 -6.25 12.67 6.61
N ASP A 64 -5.08 12.01 6.66
CA ASP A 64 -4.07 12.22 7.71
C ASP A 64 -3.49 13.65 7.71
N ARG A 65 -3.66 14.40 6.61
CA ARG A 65 -3.14 15.77 6.49
C ARG A 65 -4.04 16.85 7.12
N PHE A 66 -5.32 16.56 7.36
CA PHE A 66 -6.23 17.47 8.08
C PHE A 66 -6.35 17.00 9.52
N GLY A 67 -5.30 17.26 10.29
CA GLY A 67 -5.31 17.03 11.74
C GLY A 67 -6.49 17.75 12.38
N THR A 68 -7.25 16.99 13.18
CA THR A 68 -8.29 17.50 14.06
C THR A 68 -7.67 18.43 15.10
N ASP A 69 -7.54 19.72 14.79
CA ASP A 69 -7.20 20.79 15.73
C ASP A 69 -8.43 21.57 16.18
N CYS A 70 -9.59 20.92 16.40
CA CYS A 70 -10.64 21.56 17.17
C CYS A 70 -10.28 21.51 18.67
N GLY A 71 -9.43 22.44 19.08
CA GLY A 71 -9.24 22.82 20.48
C GLY A 71 -10.57 23.33 21.04
N TYR A 72 -11.15 22.55 21.95
CA TYR A 72 -12.27 22.96 22.78
C TYR A 72 -11.67 23.68 24.00
N ASP A 73 -11.57 25.00 23.93
CA ASP A 73 -11.36 25.86 25.10
C ASP A 73 -12.74 26.12 25.71
N TYR A 74 -12.98 25.61 26.92
CA TYR A 74 -14.18 25.88 27.72
C TYR A 74 -13.83 26.91 28.82
#